data_AF-A0A3D4CPA6-F1
#
_entry.id   AF-A0A3D4CPA6-F1
#
_cell.length_a   1.000
_cell.length_b   1.000
_cell.length_c   1.000
_cell.angle_alpha   90.00
_cell.angle_beta   90.00
_cell.angle_gamma   90.00
#
_symmetry.space_group_name_H-M   'P 1'
#
loop_
_entity.id
_entity.type
_entity.pdbx_description
1 polymer ?
#
loop_
_entity_poly.entity_id
_entity_poly.type
_entity_poly.pdbx_seq_one_letter_code
_entity_poly.pdbx_strand_id
1 'polypeptide(L)'
;MKSKINLTFLAILAFSVISTLILTLNTISSGVPIYGAIAGVVAFGGFLYLFIFSRADFRYVVYHTNAKVSGPATLVELDSGLTTIYLGIRTPAQSITVDLQAIPKSALYFGRWEVYGEKDSKLVLWHDHTLFGGGWYYTQH
;
A
#
# COMPACT_ATOMS: atom_id res chain seq x y z
N MET A 1 6.62 2.17 -21.90
CA MET A 1 6.90 3.53 -21.37
C MET A 1 8.05 3.42 -20.38
N LYS A 2 9.14 4.19 -20.54
CA LYS A 2 10.31 4.13 -19.64
C LYS A 2 9.90 4.60 -18.24
N SER A 3 10.13 3.74 -17.25
CA SER A 3 10.03 4.07 -15.82
C SER A 3 10.83 5.34 -15.54
N LYS A 4 10.16 6.47 -15.34
CA LYS A 4 10.78 7.62 -14.69
C LYS A 4 10.69 7.32 -13.20
N ILE A 5 11.75 6.70 -12.67
CA ILE A 5 11.98 6.68 -11.22
C ILE A 5 11.78 8.11 -10.73
N ASN A 6 10.85 8.29 -9.79
CA ASN A 6 10.54 9.62 -9.29
C ASN A 6 11.80 10.16 -8.60
N LEU A 7 12.48 11.10 -9.25
CA LEU A 7 13.76 11.66 -8.79
C LEU A 7 13.66 12.16 -7.34
N THR A 8 12.48 12.64 -6.94
CA THR A 8 12.14 13.05 -5.58
C THR A 8 12.18 11.88 -4.59
N PHE A 9 11.67 10.71 -4.97
CA PHE A 9 11.74 9.49 -4.15
C PHE A 9 13.18 9.06 -3.96
N LEU A 10 13.97 9.06 -5.03
CA LEU A 10 15.38 8.68 -4.98
C LEU A 10 16.21 9.68 -4.14
N ALA A 11 15.91 10.98 -4.26
CA ALA A 11 16.55 12.04 -3.48
C ALA A 11 16.21 11.93 -1.99
N ILE A 12 14.95 11.66 -1.64
CA ILE A 12 14.54 11.43 -0.25
C ILE A 12 15.26 10.20 0.28
N LEU A 13 15.28 9.09 -0.47
CA LEU A 13 15.94 7.84 -0.05
C LEU A 13 17.46 7.98 0.08
N ALA A 14 18.11 8.77 -0.78
CA ALA A 14 19.54 9.07 -0.66
C ALA A 14 19.83 9.95 0.55
N PHE A 15 19.08 11.03 0.74
CA PHE A 15 19.19 11.92 1.91
C PHE A 15 18.99 11.15 3.23
N SER A 16 18.04 10.21 3.20
CA SER A 16 17.70 9.30 4.30
C SER A 16 18.89 8.45 4.74
N VAL A 17 19.52 7.76 3.77
CA VAL A 17 20.69 6.90 4.02
C VAL A 17 21.88 7.74 4.50
N ILE A 18 22.12 8.89 3.86
CA ILE A 18 23.23 9.79 4.22
C ILE A 18 23.05 10.34 5.65
N SER A 19 21.85 10.78 6.02
CA SER A 19 21.57 11.30 7.36
C SER A 19 21.74 10.24 8.45
N THR A 20 21.29 9.01 8.18
CA THR A 20 21.46 7.88 9.10
C THR A 20 22.95 7.53 9.27
N LEU A 21 23.72 7.55 8.18
CA LEU A 21 25.15 7.29 8.21
C LEU A 21 25.89 8.37 9.01
N ILE A 22 25.57 9.65 8.80
CA ILE A 22 26.15 10.77 9.55
C ILE A 22 25.84 10.66 11.04
N LEU A 23 24.59 10.36 11.41
CA LEU A 23 24.19 10.17 12.82
C LEU A 23 24.99 9.05 13.48
N THR A 24 25.09 7.90 12.82
CA THR A 24 25.80 6.72 13.34
C THR A 24 27.30 6.99 13.51
N LEU A 25 27.95 7.57 12.49
CA LEU A 25 29.37 7.93 12.54
C LEU A 25 29.66 9.01 13.60
N ASN A 26 28.77 10.00 13.73
CA ASN A 26 28.94 11.06 14.71
C ASN A 26 28.82 10.51 16.14
N THR A 27 27.87 9.61 16.43
CA THR A 27 27.77 8.98 17.76
C THR A 27 28.99 8.15 18.16
N ILE A 28 29.64 7.46 17.21
CA ILE A 28 30.87 6.70 17.47
C ILE A 28 32.04 7.65 17.80
N SER A 29 32.10 8.80 17.13
CA SER A 29 33.15 9.82 17.29
C SER A 29 33.00 10.67 18.57
N SER A 30 31.77 10.97 18.98
CA SER A 30 31.47 11.99 20.00
C SER A 30 31.18 11.46 21.41
N GLY A 31 31.19 10.13 21.62
CA GLY A 31 30.92 9.54 22.94
C GLY A 31 29.46 9.66 23.40
N VAL A 32 28.55 10.04 22.50
CA VAL A 32 27.11 10.12 22.74
C VAL A 32 26.57 8.70 23.05
N PRO A 33 25.67 8.55 24.04
CA PRO A 33 25.13 7.24 24.39
C PRO A 33 24.48 6.55 23.18
N ILE A 34 24.83 5.29 22.97
CA ILE A 34 24.39 4.47 21.83
C ILE A 34 22.85 4.43 21.68
N TYR A 35 22.12 4.62 22.78
CA TYR A 35 20.66 4.72 22.80
C TYR A 35 20.11 5.89 21.97
N GLY A 36 20.82 7.02 21.89
CA GLY A 36 20.44 8.15 21.05
C GLY A 36 20.56 7.84 19.56
N ALA A 37 21.62 7.11 19.17
CA ALA A 37 21.81 6.63 17.81
C ALA A 37 20.72 5.63 17.41
N ILE A 38 20.42 4.68 18.29
CA ILE A 38 19.37 3.66 18.06
C ILE A 38 18.00 4.34 17.92
N ALA A 39 17.65 5.28 18.80
CA ALA A 39 16.40 6.03 18.70
C ALA A 39 16.30 6.80 17.37
N GLY A 40 17.41 7.41 16.93
CA GLY A 40 17.50 8.07 15.63
C GLY A 40 17.26 7.11 14.46
N VAL A 41 17.93 5.96 14.44
CA VAL A 41 17.76 4.93 13.40
C VAL A 41 16.33 4.38 13.38
N VAL A 42 15.72 4.12 14.53
CA VAL A 42 14.34 3.61 14.63
C VAL A 42 13.33 4.65 14.16
N ALA A 43 13.43 5.89 14.63
CA ALA A 43 12.56 6.98 14.17
C ALA A 43 12.68 7.20 12.66
N PHE A 44 13.91 7.13 12.17
CA PHE A 44 14.23 7.28 10.75
C PHE A 44 13.66 6.14 9.89
N GLY A 45 13.87 4.89 10.31
CA GLY A 45 13.31 3.71 9.65
C GLY A 45 11.79 3.73 9.64
N GLY A 46 11.16 4.17 10.73
CA GLY A 46 9.71 4.40 10.82
C GLY A 46 9.22 5.45 9.83
N PHE A 47 9.92 6.57 9.69
CA PHE A 47 9.60 7.59 8.69
C PHE A 47 9.70 7.04 7.26
N LEU A 48 10.77 6.33 6.93
CA LEU A 48 10.95 5.75 5.59
C LEU A 48 9.85 4.72 5.28
N TYR A 49 9.51 3.88 6.25
CA TYR A 49 8.41 2.93 6.13
C TYR A 49 7.10 3.66 5.82
N LEU A 50 6.71 4.66 6.63
CA LEU A 50 5.48 5.43 6.41
C LEU A 50 5.50 6.18 5.06
N PHE A 51 6.66 6.69 4.66
CA PHE A 51 6.81 7.37 3.37
C PHE A 51 6.55 6.41 2.21
N ILE A 52 7.19 5.23 2.19
CA ILE A 52 6.96 4.20 1.16
C ILE A 52 5.50 3.72 1.21
N PHE A 53 4.98 3.47 2.41
CA PHE A 53 3.61 3.06 2.65
C PHE A 53 2.61 4.06 2.05
N SER A 54 2.82 5.37 2.25
CA SER A 54 1.99 6.43 1.66
C SER A 54 2.05 6.50 0.12
N ARG A 55 3.18 6.11 -0.46
CA ARG A 55 3.42 6.15 -1.91
C ARG A 55 2.86 4.96 -2.67
N ALA A 56 2.62 3.85 -1.99
CA ALA A 56 1.94 2.69 -2.57
C ALA A 56 0.43 2.94 -2.70
N ASP A 57 0.02 4.09 -3.27
CA ASP A 57 -1.39 4.43 -3.47
C ASP A 57 -2.04 3.57 -4.56
N PHE A 58 -3.36 3.70 -4.73
CA PHE A 58 -4.05 2.85 -5.71
C PHE A 58 -3.56 3.11 -7.16
N ARG A 59 -3.11 4.33 -7.47
CA ARG A 59 -2.48 4.64 -8.76
C ARG A 59 -1.19 3.84 -8.96
N TYR A 60 -0.37 3.71 -7.93
CA TYR A 60 0.80 2.85 -7.94
C TYR A 60 0.43 1.39 -8.19
N VAL A 61 -0.62 0.87 -7.55
CA VAL A 61 -1.13 -0.50 -7.77
C VAL A 61 -1.53 -0.73 -9.22
N VAL A 62 -2.37 0.15 -9.79
CA VAL A 62 -2.85 0.05 -11.18
C VAL A 62 -1.68 0.02 -12.17
N TYR A 63 -0.67 0.86 -11.95
CA TYR A 63 0.52 0.90 -12.80
C TYR A 63 1.34 -0.39 -12.73
N HIS A 64 1.53 -0.98 -11.55
CA HIS A 64 2.38 -2.17 -11.37
C HIS A 64 1.67 -3.48 -11.70
N THR A 65 0.34 -3.50 -11.63
CA THR A 65 -0.46 -4.68 -12.01
C THR A 65 -0.76 -4.71 -13.51
N ASN A 66 -0.58 -3.61 -14.24
CA ASN A 66 -1.00 -3.47 -15.65
C ASN A 66 -2.51 -3.77 -15.83
N ALA A 67 -3.33 -3.25 -14.93
CA ALA A 67 -4.78 -3.41 -15.02
C ALA A 67 -5.34 -2.72 -16.27
N LYS A 68 -6.22 -3.40 -17.02
CA LYS A 68 -6.94 -2.82 -18.17
C LYS A 68 -8.08 -1.92 -17.71
N VAL A 69 -8.78 -2.33 -16.67
CA VAL A 69 -9.87 -1.56 -16.04
C VAL A 69 -9.61 -1.52 -14.55
N SER A 70 -9.84 -0.37 -13.92
CA SER A 70 -9.71 -0.22 -12.48
C SER A 70 -10.59 0.91 -11.97
N GLY A 71 -10.91 0.86 -10.69
CA GLY A 71 -11.73 1.88 -10.07
C GLY A 71 -12.04 1.60 -8.61
N PRO A 72 -12.76 2.51 -7.95
CA PRO A 72 -13.28 2.30 -6.61
C PRO A 72 -14.36 1.20 -6.63
N ALA A 73 -14.45 0.47 -5.53
CA ALA A 73 -15.48 -0.52 -5.27
C ALA A 73 -16.22 -0.16 -3.98
N THR A 74 -17.49 -0.55 -3.87
CA THR A 74 -18.28 -0.40 -2.64
C THR A 74 -18.76 -1.77 -2.19
N LEU A 75 -18.57 -2.09 -0.92
CA LEU A 75 -19.03 -3.35 -0.34
C LEU A 75 -20.25 -3.07 0.53
N VAL A 76 -21.29 -3.89 0.36
CA VAL A 76 -22.49 -3.90 1.19
C VAL A 76 -22.68 -5.30 1.72
N GLU A 77 -22.57 -5.46 3.03
CA GLU A 77 -22.84 -6.71 3.71
C GLU A 77 -24.35 -6.95 3.76
N LEU A 78 -24.77 -8.18 3.45
CA LEU A 78 -26.16 -8.63 3.49
C LEU A 78 -26.41 -9.35 4.81
N ASP A 79 -27.65 -9.35 5.27
CA ASP A 79 -28.08 -10.07 6.48
C ASP A 79 -27.80 -11.58 6.43
N SER A 80 -27.54 -12.12 5.23
CA SER A 80 -27.15 -13.52 5.00
C SER A 80 -25.67 -13.82 5.26
N GLY A 81 -24.86 -12.81 5.62
CA GLY A 81 -23.40 -12.94 5.77
C GLY A 81 -22.63 -12.90 4.43
N LEU A 82 -23.34 -12.77 3.30
CA LEU A 82 -22.74 -12.52 1.99
C LEU A 82 -22.45 -11.03 1.81
N THR A 83 -21.51 -10.70 0.93
CA THR A 83 -21.22 -9.30 0.60
C THR A 83 -21.49 -9.04 -0.88
N THR A 84 -22.28 -8.01 -1.17
CA THR A 84 -22.44 -7.48 -2.52
C THR A 84 -21.41 -6.40 -2.78
N ILE A 85 -20.66 -6.58 -3.87
CA ILE A 85 -19.61 -5.68 -4.32
C ILE A 85 -20.09 -4.94 -5.54
N TYR A 86 -20.11 -3.61 -5.46
CA TYR A 86 -20.42 -2.72 -6.57
C TYR A 86 -19.12 -2.19 -7.18
N LEU A 87 -18.87 -2.47 -8.46
CA LEU A 87 -17.70 -1.98 -9.20
C LEU A 87 -17.97 -0.56 -9.73
N GLY A 88 -17.65 0.46 -8.93
CA GLY A 88 -17.82 1.89 -9.27
C GLY A 88 -18.64 2.70 -8.25
N ILE A 89 -18.65 4.02 -8.42
CA ILE A 89 -19.36 4.97 -7.55
C ILE A 89 -20.75 5.28 -8.14
N ARG A 90 -21.73 4.41 -7.85
CA ARG A 90 -23.18 4.59 -8.14
C ARG A 90 -23.62 4.56 -9.63
N THR A 91 -24.47 3.56 -9.95
CA THR A 91 -25.37 3.38 -11.14
C THR A 91 -24.78 3.15 -12.55
N PRO A 92 -25.27 2.15 -13.32
CA PRO A 92 -25.37 0.73 -12.95
C PRO A 92 -23.96 0.11 -13.04
N ALA A 93 -23.22 0.25 -11.94
CA ALA A 93 -21.97 -0.45 -11.72
C ALA A 93 -22.27 -1.96 -11.66
N GLN A 94 -21.55 -2.78 -12.43
CA GLN A 94 -21.64 -4.24 -12.32
C GLN A 94 -21.51 -4.64 -10.84
N SER A 95 -22.48 -5.41 -10.35
CA SER A 95 -22.49 -5.91 -8.98
C SER A 95 -22.26 -7.41 -8.95
N ILE A 96 -21.42 -7.87 -8.03
CA ILE A 96 -21.16 -9.29 -7.81
C ILE A 96 -21.41 -9.58 -6.33
N THR A 97 -22.22 -10.59 -6.03
CA THR A 97 -22.40 -11.07 -4.67
C THR A 97 -21.44 -12.22 -4.45
N VAL A 98 -20.58 -12.09 -3.45
CA VAL A 98 -19.57 -13.08 -3.09
C VAL A 98 -19.54 -13.29 -1.58
N ASP A 99 -19.05 -14.45 -1.15
CA ASP A 99 -18.60 -14.65 0.21
C ASP A 99 -17.12 -14.22 0.31
N LEU A 100 -16.86 -13.05 0.89
CA LEU A 100 -15.49 -12.55 1.04
C LEU A 100 -14.63 -13.43 1.95
N GLN A 101 -15.23 -14.19 2.88
CA GLN A 101 -14.47 -15.06 3.78
C GLN A 101 -13.93 -16.29 3.06
N ALA A 102 -14.61 -16.70 1.98
CA ALA A 102 -14.18 -17.80 1.12
C ALA A 102 -13.10 -17.39 0.11
N ILE A 103 -12.89 -16.10 -0.14
CA ILE A 103 -11.91 -15.62 -1.11
C ILE A 103 -10.50 -15.60 -0.47
N PRO A 104 -9.48 -16.18 -1.13
CA PRO A 104 -8.10 -16.06 -0.66
C PRO A 104 -7.69 -14.60 -0.51
N LYS A 105 -7.15 -14.26 0.67
CA LYS A 105 -6.63 -12.93 0.97
C LYS A 105 -5.12 -12.93 1.13
N SER A 106 -4.47 -11.87 0.65
CA SER A 106 -3.04 -11.64 0.83
C SER A 106 -2.75 -10.18 1.16
N ALA A 107 -1.63 -9.91 1.84
CA ALA A 107 -1.19 -8.55 2.15
C ALA A 107 -0.02 -8.17 1.23
N LEU A 108 -0.20 -7.10 0.45
CA LEU A 108 0.82 -6.58 -0.47
C LEU A 108 1.25 -5.16 -0.10
N TYR A 109 2.38 -4.74 -0.69
CA TYR A 109 2.95 -3.40 -0.53
C TYR A 109 3.12 -2.99 0.93
N PHE A 110 3.90 -3.79 1.65
CA PHE A 110 4.23 -3.55 3.07
C PHE A 110 3.02 -3.58 4.01
N GLY A 111 1.95 -4.28 3.62
CA GLY A 111 0.73 -4.40 4.41
C GLY A 111 -0.28 -3.28 4.16
N ARG A 112 -0.06 -2.43 3.16
CA ARG A 112 -1.01 -1.36 2.83
C ARG A 112 -2.29 -1.93 2.22
N TRP A 113 -2.14 -2.95 1.38
CA TRP A 113 -3.25 -3.48 0.61
C TRP A 113 -3.55 -4.89 1.04
N GLU A 114 -4.79 -5.11 1.48
CA GLU A 114 -5.35 -6.45 1.50
C GLU A 114 -5.95 -6.74 0.12
N VAL A 115 -5.58 -7.88 -0.44
CA VAL A 115 -5.89 -8.26 -1.81
C VAL A 115 -6.71 -9.52 -1.78
N TYR A 116 -7.90 -9.45 -2.37
CA TYR A 116 -8.86 -10.55 -2.42
C TYR A 116 -9.01 -11.01 -3.88
N GLY A 117 -8.62 -12.25 -4.13
CA GLY A 117 -8.73 -12.87 -5.45
C GLY A 117 -7.91 -14.15 -5.55
N GLU A 118 -8.33 -15.05 -6.44
CA GLU A 118 -7.54 -16.22 -6.79
C GLU A 118 -6.34 -15.85 -7.66
N LYS A 119 -5.30 -16.69 -7.60
CA LYS A 119 -4.19 -16.62 -8.54
C LYS A 119 -4.75 -16.76 -9.96
N ASP A 120 -4.43 -15.80 -10.83
CA ASP A 120 -4.93 -15.71 -12.21
C ASP A 120 -6.40 -15.27 -12.38
N SER A 121 -7.06 -14.80 -11.31
CA SER A 121 -8.38 -14.18 -11.44
C SER A 121 -8.33 -12.94 -12.34
N LYS A 122 -9.31 -12.83 -13.24
CA LYS A 122 -9.48 -11.64 -14.08
C LYS A 122 -9.85 -10.41 -13.29
N LEU A 123 -10.49 -10.57 -12.13
CA LEU A 123 -10.93 -9.48 -11.24
C LEU A 123 -10.28 -9.66 -9.87
N VAL A 124 -9.63 -8.61 -9.38
CA VAL A 124 -8.97 -8.59 -8.07
C VAL A 124 -9.47 -7.39 -7.29
N LEU A 125 -9.79 -7.59 -6.02
CA LEU A 125 -10.25 -6.54 -5.11
C LEU A 125 -9.13 -6.14 -4.18
N TRP A 126 -9.09 -4.85 -3.87
CA TRP A 126 -8.05 -4.21 -3.09
C TRP A 126 -8.70 -3.38 -1.99
N HIS A 127 -8.34 -3.65 -0.75
CA HIS A 127 -8.78 -2.90 0.41
C HIS A 127 -7.58 -2.12 0.95
N ASP A 128 -7.70 -0.79 0.98
CA ASP A 128 -6.64 0.09 1.48
C ASP A 128 -6.58 0.00 3.01
N HIS A 129 -5.41 0.28 3.55
CA HIS A 129 -5.21 0.29 4.98
C HIS A 129 -6.08 1.37 5.64
N THR A 130 -6.55 1.11 6.87
CA THR A 130 -7.42 2.03 7.63
C THR A 130 -6.80 3.42 7.84
N LEU A 131 -5.47 3.49 7.95
CA LEU A 131 -4.71 4.75 8.03
C LEU A 131 -4.90 5.68 6.81
N PHE A 132 -5.35 5.16 5.66
CA PHE A 132 -5.63 5.93 4.44
C PHE A 132 -7.11 5.95 4.08
N GLY A 133 -8.00 5.61 5.04
CA GLY A 133 -9.44 5.70 4.88
C GLY A 133 -10.14 4.38 4.59
N GLY A 134 -9.44 3.25 4.45
CA GLY A 134 -10.07 1.94 4.33
C GLY A 134 -10.89 1.75 3.04
N GLY A 135 -10.52 2.45 1.97
CA GLY A 135 -11.25 2.42 0.71
C GLY A 135 -11.14 1.08 -0.01
N TRP A 136 -12.19 0.70 -0.72
CA TRP A 136 -12.20 -0.48 -1.57
C TRP A 136 -12.03 -0.12 -3.04
N TYR A 137 -11.32 -0.96 -3.78
CA TYR A 137 -10.98 -0.77 -5.18
C TYR A 137 -10.92 -2.11 -5.91
N TYR A 138 -10.93 -2.06 -7.24
CA TYR A 138 -10.80 -3.24 -8.09
C TYR A 138 -9.83 -3.02 -9.24
N THR A 139 -9.17 -4.08 -9.66
CA THR A 139 -8.42 -4.14 -10.92
C THR A 139 -8.90 -5.32 -11.76
N GLN A 140 -8.90 -5.14 -13.08
CA GLN A 140 -9.28 -6.17 -14.04
C GLN A 140 -8.23 -6.31 -15.14
N HIS A 141 -7.84 -7.55 -15.47
CA HIS A 141 -6.79 -7.89 -16.45
C HIS A 141 -7.32 -8.59 -17.71
#